data_AF-A0A846C3P0-F1
#
_entry.id   AF-A0A846C3P0-F1
#
_cell.length_a   1.000
_cell.length_b   1.000
_cell.length_c   1.000
_cell.angle_alpha   90.00
_cell.angle_beta   90.00
_cell.angle_gamma   90.00
#
_symmetry.space_group_name_H-M   'P 1'
#
loop_
_entity.id
_entity.type
_entity.pdbx_description
1 polymer ?
#
loop_
_entity_poly.entity_id
_entity_poly.type
_entity_poly.pdbx_seq_one_letter_code
_entity_poly.pdbx_strand_id
1 'polypeptide(L)'
;MMLDQLNNLLLTLNPPLFQIPNYLYHLITLVISTLLVLLITPIIKKIGLTIGLVDHPGGRKIHKQPMVRLGGVSIFISSLIALLIVWWLGGFIDTNGNILPPEKEFEIWGVTVGGLAFFMIGLADDLFGLSALFRLFMQVIAASMAWIVGVHIEFLTIPFYG
;
A
#
# COMPACT_ATOMS: atom_id res chain seq x y z
N MET A 1 6.86 22.08 -24.19
CA MET A 1 6.56 23.53 -24.07
C MET A 1 5.17 23.80 -23.50
N MET A 2 4.06 23.46 -24.18
CA MET A 2 2.70 23.67 -23.62
C MET A 2 2.37 22.74 -22.43
N LEU A 3 2.83 21.48 -22.47
CA LEU A 3 2.69 20.53 -21.37
C LEU A 3 3.53 20.93 -20.14
N ASP A 4 4.72 21.49 -20.35
CA ASP A 4 5.56 22.02 -19.25
C ASP A 4 4.92 23.24 -18.60
N GLN A 5 4.27 24.12 -19.38
CA GLN A 5 3.51 25.24 -18.84
C GLN A 5 2.29 24.77 -18.03
N LEU A 6 1.60 23.71 -18.48
CA LEU A 6 0.50 23.11 -17.73
C LEU A 6 0.99 22.48 -16.42
N ASN A 7 2.11 21.76 -16.45
CA ASN A 7 2.72 21.15 -15.26
C ASN A 7 3.18 22.23 -14.26
N ASN A 8 3.81 23.30 -14.75
CA ASN A 8 4.19 24.44 -13.90
C ASN A 8 2.97 25.16 -13.30
N LEU A 9 1.87 25.27 -14.06
CA LEU A 9 0.62 25.84 -13.56
C LEU A 9 -0.01 24.95 -12.48
N LEU A 10 -0.01 23.63 -12.68
CA LEU A 10 -0.49 22.65 -11.70
C LEU A 10 0.36 22.64 -10.42
N LEU A 11 1.69 22.78 -10.55
CA LEU A 11 2.61 22.95 -9.42
C LEU A 11 2.36 24.26 -8.65
N THR A 12 2.00 25.35 -9.34
CA THR A 12 1.61 26.62 -8.66
C THR A 12 0.22 26.59 -8.03
N LEU A 13 -0.68 25.71 -8.50
CA LEU A 13 -2.05 25.58 -7.99
C LEU A 13 -2.16 24.60 -6.82
N ASN A 14 -1.15 23.76 -6.60
CA ASN A 14 -1.08 22.83 -5.48
C ASN A 14 0.15 23.10 -4.59
N PRO A 15 0.25 24.29 -3.96
CA PRO A 15 1.27 24.49 -2.94
C PRO A 15 1.02 23.49 -1.79
N PRO A 16 2.06 23.00 -1.09
CA PRO A 16 1.84 22.30 0.16
C PRO A 16 1.01 23.21 1.05
N LEU A 17 -0.20 22.77 1.42
CA LEU A 17 -1.19 23.56 2.17
C LEU A 17 -0.61 24.12 3.49
N PHE A 18 0.44 23.47 3.98
CA PHE A 18 1.25 23.92 5.10
C PHE A 18 2.72 23.71 4.77
N GLN A 19 3.56 24.71 5.06
CA GLN A 19 5.02 24.62 4.97
C GLN A 19 5.55 23.81 6.17
N ILE A 20 5.29 22.51 6.16
CA ILE A 20 5.66 21.58 7.22
C ILE A 20 7.04 21.00 6.91
N PRO A 21 7.93 20.82 7.91
CA PRO A 21 9.18 20.12 7.69
C PRO A 21 8.99 18.68 7.17
N ASN A 22 9.82 18.26 6.22
CA ASN A 22 9.66 16.97 5.51
C ASN A 22 9.53 15.76 6.44
N TYR A 23 10.34 15.72 7.50
CA TYR A 23 10.30 14.63 8.49
C TYR A 23 8.94 14.48 9.19
N LEU A 24 8.17 15.56 9.30
CA LEU A 24 6.89 15.54 9.98
C LEU A 24 5.83 14.86 9.12
N TYR A 25 5.91 14.92 7.78
CA TYR A 25 5.00 14.16 6.91
C TYR A 25 5.13 12.66 7.13
N HIS A 26 6.35 12.14 7.30
CA HIS A 26 6.56 10.72 7.61
C HIS A 26 5.99 10.34 8.98
N LEU A 27 6.17 11.20 9.99
CA LEU A 27 5.60 10.98 11.33
C LEU A 27 4.07 11.02 11.29
N ILE A 28 3.49 12.00 10.59
CA ILE A 28 2.05 12.13 10.37
C ILE A 28 1.52 10.87 9.69
N THR A 29 2.18 10.40 8.63
CA THR A 29 1.80 9.17 7.91
C THR A 29 1.75 7.97 8.87
N LEU A 30 2.79 7.80 9.68
CA LEU A 30 2.91 6.69 10.64
C LEU A 30 1.81 6.74 11.72
N VAL A 31 1.55 7.93 12.27
CA VAL A 31 0.50 8.11 13.30
C VAL A 31 -0.87 7.86 12.69
N ILE A 32 -1.16 8.43 11.52
CA ILE A 32 -2.44 8.25 10.82
C ILE A 32 -2.66 6.79 10.46
N SER A 33 -1.68 6.11 9.86
CA SER A 33 -1.82 4.70 9.48
C SER A 33 -2.07 3.82 10.69
N THR A 34 -1.39 4.08 11.81
CA THR A 34 -1.55 3.34 13.06
C THR A 34 -2.93 3.54 13.66
N LEU A 35 -3.40 4.78 13.76
CA LEU A 35 -4.73 5.09 14.27
C LEU A 35 -5.82 4.49 13.39
N LEU A 36 -5.68 4.59 12.07
CA LEU A 36 -6.63 4.00 11.12
C LEU A 36 -6.69 2.48 11.25
N VAL A 37 -5.55 1.79 11.38
CA VAL A 37 -5.54 0.34 11.60
C VAL A 37 -6.31 -0.03 12.87
N LEU A 38 -6.07 0.68 13.97
CA LEU A 38 -6.74 0.41 15.25
C LEU A 38 -8.25 0.62 15.17
N LEU A 39 -8.71 1.60 14.39
CA LEU A 39 -10.13 1.89 14.18
C LEU A 39 -10.81 0.93 13.19
N ILE A 40 -10.13 0.55 12.10
CA ILE A 40 -10.69 -0.28 11.03
C ILE A 40 -10.71 -1.76 11.43
N THR A 41 -9.72 -2.24 12.19
CA THR A 41 -9.63 -3.64 12.63
C THR A 41 -10.92 -4.16 13.30
N PRO A 42 -11.53 -3.49 14.30
CA PRO A 42 -12.77 -3.97 14.90
C PRO A 42 -13.97 -3.93 13.94
N ILE A 43 -13.98 -3.02 12.97
CA ILE A 43 -15.03 -2.92 11.94
C ILE A 43 -14.95 -4.13 11.01
N ILE A 44 -13.76 -4.41 10.48
CA ILE A 44 -13.51 -5.58 9.62
C ILE A 44 -13.77 -6.89 10.36
N LYS A 45 -13.43 -6.96 11.65
CA LYS A 45 -13.78 -8.11 12.50
C LYS A 45 -15.29 -8.33 12.56
N LYS A 46 -16.10 -7.29 12.81
CA LYS A 46 -17.57 -7.41 12.84
C LYS A 46 -18.11 -7.88 11.49
N ILE A 47 -17.65 -7.26 10.40
CA ILE A 47 -18.06 -7.63 9.03
C ILE A 47 -17.71 -9.08 8.71
N GLY A 48 -16.48 -9.52 9.04
CA GLY A 48 -16.05 -10.90 8.80
C GLY A 48 -16.84 -11.94 9.58
N LEU A 49 -17.23 -11.63 10.82
CA LEU A 49 -18.12 -12.48 11.61
C LEU A 49 -19.53 -12.56 10.99
N THR A 50 -20.06 -11.44 10.46
CA THR A 50 -21.39 -11.39 9.84
C THR A 50 -21.45 -12.10 8.49
N ILE A 51 -20.41 -11.99 7.66
CA ILE A 51 -20.35 -12.64 6.34
C ILE A 51 -20.12 -14.16 6.46
N GLY A 52 -19.80 -14.67 7.66
CA GLY A 52 -19.52 -16.10 7.85
C GLY A 52 -18.15 -16.51 7.30
N LEU A 53 -17.28 -15.54 7.00
CA LEU A 53 -15.87 -15.72 6.62
C LEU A 53 -15.01 -16.03 7.85
N VAL A 54 -15.47 -17.02 8.60
CA VAL A 54 -14.93 -17.44 9.86
C VAL A 54 -14.42 -18.86 9.74
N ASP A 55 -13.21 -19.09 10.24
CA ASP A 55 -12.70 -20.45 10.39
C ASP A 55 -13.50 -21.10 11.54
N HIS A 56 -14.45 -21.97 11.21
CA HIS A 56 -15.25 -22.67 12.20
C HIS A 56 -14.33 -23.61 13.00
N PRO A 57 -14.34 -23.56 14.35
CA PRO A 57 -13.50 -24.43 15.15
C PRO A 57 -13.92 -25.90 14.96
N GLY A 58 -13.01 -26.74 14.45
CA GLY A 58 -13.19 -28.19 14.33
C GLY A 58 -11.86 -28.95 14.40
N GLY A 59 -11.78 -29.95 15.27
CA GLY A 59 -10.60 -30.80 15.47
C GLY A 59 -9.57 -30.27 16.49
N ARG A 60 -8.29 -30.59 16.29
CA ARG A 60 -7.11 -30.36 17.16
C ARG A 60 -6.72 -28.86 17.32
N LYS A 61 -7.66 -27.92 17.22
CA LYS A 61 -7.43 -26.46 17.36
C LYS A 61 -7.91 -25.97 18.74
N ILE A 62 -7.00 -25.33 19.48
CA ILE A 62 -7.13 -24.82 20.86
C ILE A 62 -8.04 -23.58 21.01
N HIS A 63 -8.46 -22.95 19.90
CA HIS A 63 -9.23 -21.71 19.91
C HIS A 63 -10.75 -21.99 19.89
N LYS A 64 -11.47 -21.48 20.89
CA LYS A 64 -12.93 -21.65 21.04
C LYS A 64 -13.78 -20.63 20.27
N GLN A 65 -13.17 -19.63 19.65
CA GLN A 65 -13.89 -18.55 18.96
C GLN A 65 -13.56 -18.51 17.47
N PRO A 66 -14.55 -18.25 16.59
CA PRO A 66 -14.32 -18.06 15.17
C PRO A 66 -13.32 -16.93 14.92
N MET A 67 -12.25 -17.22 14.17
CA MET A 67 -11.24 -16.24 13.77
C MET A 67 -11.53 -15.73 12.37
N VAL A 68 -11.52 -14.40 12.21
CA VAL A 68 -11.73 -13.71 10.94
C VAL A 68 -10.41 -13.70 10.16
N ARG A 69 -10.41 -14.22 8.93
CA ARG A 69 -9.22 -14.27 8.06
C ARG A 69 -8.92 -12.96 7.32
N LEU A 70 -9.69 -11.90 7.59
CA LEU A 70 -9.62 -10.62 6.87
C LEU A 70 -8.71 -9.57 7.53
N GLY A 71 -7.78 -9.95 8.40
CA GLY A 71 -6.91 -8.99 9.11
C GLY A 71 -6.05 -8.16 8.17
N GLY A 72 -5.55 -8.76 7.08
CA GLY A 72 -4.78 -8.05 6.05
C GLY A 72 -5.56 -6.92 5.37
N VAL A 73 -6.89 -7.05 5.26
CA VAL A 73 -7.76 -6.02 4.68
C VAL A 73 -7.70 -4.74 5.51
N SER A 74 -7.67 -4.85 6.84
CA SER A 74 -7.57 -3.68 7.71
C SER A 74 -6.27 -2.91 7.46
N ILE A 75 -5.13 -3.62 7.39
CA ILE A 75 -3.82 -3.02 7.17
C ILE A 75 -3.74 -2.35 5.80
N PHE A 76 -4.21 -3.04 4.75
CA PHE A 76 -4.17 -2.51 3.39
C PHE A 76 -5.04 -1.25 3.23
N ILE A 77 -6.29 -1.27 3.73
CA ILE A 77 -7.17 -0.11 3.66
C ILE A 77 -6.60 1.07 4.45
N SER A 78 -6.09 0.84 5.67
CA SER A 78 -5.52 1.90 6.49
C SER A 78 -4.27 2.52 5.88
N SER A 79 -3.38 1.70 5.29
CA SER A 79 -2.19 2.20 4.59
C SER A 79 -2.54 2.99 3.33
N LEU A 80 -3.52 2.53 2.55
CA LEU A 80 -4.00 3.24 1.37
C LEU A 80 -4.63 4.59 1.73
N ILE A 81 -5.49 4.65 2.77
CA ILE A 81 -6.09 5.90 3.23
C ILE A 81 -5.00 6.85 3.76
N ALA A 82 -4.03 6.36 4.53
CA ALA A 82 -2.93 7.19 5.02
C ALA A 82 -2.10 7.77 3.86
N LEU A 83 -1.80 6.96 2.84
CA LEU A 83 -1.12 7.42 1.62
C LEU A 83 -1.92 8.52 0.91
N LEU A 84 -3.23 8.34 0.72
CA LEU A 84 -4.10 9.31 0.08
C LEU A 84 -4.18 10.63 0.86
N ILE A 85 -4.24 10.57 2.19
CA ILE A 85 -4.24 11.77 3.04
C ILE A 85 -2.92 12.53 2.88
N VAL A 86 -1.79 11.83 2.91
CA VAL A 86 -0.46 12.44 2.80
C VAL A 86 -0.24 13.02 1.41
N TRP A 87 -0.69 12.32 0.37
CA TRP A 87 -0.71 12.83 -0.99
C TRP A 87 -1.55 14.12 -1.10
N TRP A 88 -2.76 14.13 -0.52
CA TRP A 88 -3.64 15.29 -0.51
C TRP A 88 -3.08 16.49 0.29
N LEU A 89 -2.30 16.22 1.35
CA LEU A 89 -1.59 17.23 2.13
C LEU A 89 -0.35 17.80 1.39
N GLY A 90 -0.04 17.30 0.20
CA GLY A 90 1.16 17.68 -0.54
C GLY A 90 2.44 17.08 0.03
N GLY A 91 2.36 15.94 0.72
CA GLY A 91 3.50 15.26 1.34
C GLY A 91 4.41 14.49 0.37
N PHE A 92 4.14 14.53 -0.93
CA PHE A 92 5.04 14.01 -1.97
C PHE A 92 6.10 15.05 -2.27
N ILE A 93 7.03 15.17 -1.32
CA ILE A 93 8.14 16.11 -1.36
C ILE A 93 9.47 15.37 -1.33
N ASP A 94 10.43 15.91 -2.06
CA ASP A 94 11.81 15.43 -2.06
C ASP A 94 12.51 15.81 -0.74
N THR A 95 13.68 15.23 -0.50
CA THR A 95 14.61 15.54 0.60
C THR A 95 14.82 17.05 0.80
N ASN A 96 14.77 17.81 -0.29
CA ASN A 96 14.96 19.26 -0.31
C ASN A 96 13.67 20.07 -0.05
N GLY A 97 12.53 19.43 0.17
CA GLY A 97 11.22 20.08 0.41
C GLY A 97 10.54 20.60 -0.85
N ASN A 98 11.03 20.23 -2.03
CA ASN A 98 10.40 20.52 -3.31
C ASN A 98 9.36 19.45 -3.65
N ILE A 99 8.31 19.82 -4.38
CA ILE A 99 7.29 18.89 -4.87
C ILE A 99 7.98 17.84 -5.76
N LEU A 100 7.62 16.56 -5.58
CA LEU A 100 8.17 15.46 -6.37
C LEU A 100 7.89 15.69 -7.87
N PRO A 101 8.86 15.43 -8.75
CA PRO A 101 8.60 15.44 -10.18
C PRO A 101 7.58 14.35 -10.54
N PRO A 102 6.74 14.56 -11.57
CA PRO A 102 5.67 13.64 -11.94
C PRO A 102 6.13 12.19 -12.12
N GLU A 103 7.33 11.98 -12.67
CA GLU A 103 7.96 10.66 -12.85
C GLU A 103 8.09 9.87 -11.53
N LYS A 104 8.49 10.52 -10.43
CA LYS A 104 8.61 9.89 -9.11
C LYS A 104 7.27 9.66 -8.46
N GLU A 105 6.30 10.54 -8.71
CA GLU A 105 4.92 10.30 -8.28
C GLU A 105 4.32 9.06 -8.98
N PHE A 106 4.57 8.89 -10.28
CA PHE A 106 4.14 7.69 -11.01
C PHE A 106 4.78 6.40 -10.46
N GLU A 107 6.03 6.44 -10.00
CA GLU A 107 6.66 5.29 -9.33
C GLU A 107 5.89 4.90 -8.04
N ILE A 108 5.48 5.87 -7.22
CA ILE A 108 4.70 5.62 -5.99
C ILE A 108 3.35 4.97 -6.33
N TRP A 109 2.66 5.50 -7.35
CA TRP A 109 1.40 4.92 -7.80
C TRP A 109 1.58 3.53 -8.40
N GLY A 110 2.67 3.30 -9.14
CA GLY A 110 3.03 1.98 -9.67
C GLY A 110 3.22 0.95 -8.55
N VAL A 111 3.95 1.30 -7.49
CA VAL A 111 4.12 0.45 -6.31
C VAL A 111 2.79 0.21 -5.60
N THR A 112 1.94 1.24 -5.50
CA THR A 112 0.62 1.13 -4.85
C THR A 112 -0.31 0.18 -5.62
N VAL A 113 -0.35 0.28 -6.95
CA VAL A 113 -1.14 -0.62 -7.83
C VAL A 113 -0.58 -2.05 -7.79
N GLY A 114 0.75 -2.21 -7.82
CA GLY A 114 1.40 -3.51 -7.66
C GLY A 114 1.07 -4.15 -6.30
N GLY A 115 1.13 -3.34 -5.23
CA GLY A 115 0.74 -3.74 -3.88
C GLY A 115 -0.74 -4.15 -3.80
N LEU A 116 -1.64 -3.42 -4.47
CA LEU A 116 -3.05 -3.78 -4.57
C LEU A 116 -3.25 -5.13 -5.26
N ALA A 117 -2.55 -5.37 -6.38
CA ALA A 117 -2.63 -6.65 -7.09
C ALA A 117 -2.15 -7.81 -6.21
N PHE A 118 -1.01 -7.66 -5.53
CA PHE A 118 -0.51 -8.67 -4.59
C PHE A 118 -1.44 -8.87 -3.39
N PHE A 119 -2.03 -7.80 -2.86
CA PHE A 119 -3.02 -7.87 -1.81
C PHE A 119 -4.26 -8.65 -2.26
N MET A 120 -4.75 -8.45 -3.50
CA MET A 120 -5.86 -9.22 -4.06
C MET A 120 -5.52 -10.72 -4.19
N ILE A 121 -4.30 -11.05 -4.60
CA ILE A 121 -3.84 -12.45 -4.65
C ILE A 121 -3.83 -13.06 -3.25
N GLY A 122 -3.29 -12.35 -2.25
CA GLY A 122 -3.28 -12.80 -0.85
C GLY A 122 -4.68 -12.93 -0.26
N LEU A 123 -5.55 -11.97 -0.52
CA LEU A 123 -6.95 -12.02 -0.11
C LEU A 123 -7.68 -13.20 -0.75
N ALA A 124 -7.47 -13.47 -2.04
CA ALA A 124 -8.03 -14.64 -2.70
C ALA A 124 -7.52 -15.95 -2.07
N ASP A 125 -6.26 -16.04 -1.69
CA ASP A 125 -5.71 -17.19 -0.96
C ASP A 125 -6.39 -17.39 0.40
N ASP A 126 -6.58 -16.30 1.17
CA ASP A 126 -7.23 -16.34 2.48
C ASP A 126 -8.70 -16.79 2.40
N LEU A 127 -9.40 -16.41 1.33
CA LEU A 127 -10.82 -16.72 1.08
C LEU A 127 -11.03 -18.12 0.49
N PHE A 128 -10.22 -18.51 -0.49
CA PHE A 128 -10.45 -19.73 -1.29
C PHE A 128 -9.52 -20.90 -0.92
N GLY A 129 -8.49 -20.67 -0.10
CA GLY A 129 -7.53 -21.70 0.30
C GLY A 129 -6.78 -22.27 -0.89
N LEU A 130 -6.09 -21.41 -1.65
CA LEU A 130 -5.46 -21.80 -2.91
C LEU A 130 -4.28 -22.75 -2.68
N SER A 131 -3.98 -23.60 -3.66
CA SER A 131 -2.81 -24.48 -3.57
C SER A 131 -1.53 -23.64 -3.64
N ALA A 132 -0.49 -24.08 -2.91
CA ALA A 132 0.79 -23.36 -2.85
C ALA A 132 1.40 -23.11 -4.24
N LEU A 133 1.25 -24.06 -5.16
CA LEU A 133 1.71 -23.93 -6.55
C LEU A 133 0.92 -22.90 -7.34
N PHE A 134 -0.41 -22.86 -7.18
CA PHE A 134 -1.24 -21.87 -7.87
C PHE A 134 -0.94 -20.45 -7.38
N ARG A 135 -0.77 -20.27 -6.06
CA ARG A 135 -0.36 -18.99 -5.48
C ARG A 135 0.99 -18.54 -6.02
N LEU A 136 1.98 -19.43 -6.06
CA LEU A 136 3.29 -19.14 -6.62
C LEU A 136 3.19 -18.72 -8.10
N PHE A 137 2.38 -19.43 -8.89
CA PHE A 137 2.18 -19.12 -10.30
C PHE A 137 1.63 -17.70 -10.52
N MET A 138 0.61 -17.29 -9.76
CA MET A 138 0.07 -15.93 -9.82
C MET A 138 1.11 -14.87 -9.41
N GLN A 139 1.90 -15.16 -8.38
CA GLN A 139 2.98 -14.25 -7.93
C GLN A 139 4.09 -14.11 -8.98
N VAL A 140 4.46 -15.20 -9.66
CA VAL A 140 5.43 -15.19 -10.76
C VAL A 140 4.92 -14.38 -11.94
N ILE A 141 3.65 -14.52 -12.31
CA ILE A 141 3.03 -13.70 -13.36
C ILE A 141 3.06 -12.22 -12.97
N ALA A 142 2.62 -11.89 -11.75
CA ALA A 142 2.63 -10.50 -11.27
C ALA A 142 4.03 -9.89 -11.26
N ALA A 143 5.03 -10.64 -10.78
CA ALA A 143 6.43 -10.22 -10.79
C ALA A 143 6.98 -10.04 -12.22
N SER A 144 6.65 -10.96 -13.13
CA SER A 144 7.07 -10.88 -14.53
C SER A 144 6.46 -9.68 -15.26
N MET A 145 5.19 -9.38 -14.98
CA MET A 145 4.53 -8.18 -15.52
C MET A 145 5.18 -6.89 -15.00
N ALA A 146 5.46 -6.81 -13.70
CA ALA A 146 6.16 -5.67 -13.11
C ALA A 146 7.54 -5.46 -13.75
N TRP A 147 8.29 -6.55 -13.98
CA TRP A 147 9.59 -6.52 -14.66
C TRP A 147 9.48 -5.96 -16.09
N ILE A 148 8.51 -6.43 -16.89
CA ILE A 148 8.31 -5.97 -18.27
C ILE A 148 7.94 -4.48 -18.33
N VAL A 149 7.19 -3.99 -17.35
CA VAL A 149 6.81 -2.57 -17.23
C VAL A 149 8.00 -1.68 -16.81
N GLY A 150 9.17 -2.27 -16.54
CA GLY A 150 10.39 -1.55 -16.21
C GLY A 150 10.62 -1.42 -14.71
N VAL A 151 9.83 -2.08 -13.86
CA VAL A 151 10.10 -2.15 -12.41
C VAL A 151 11.16 -3.21 -12.17
N HIS A 152 12.42 -2.83 -12.34
CA HIS A 152 13.58 -3.68 -12.13
C HIS A 152 14.71 -2.89 -11.47
N ILE A 153 15.56 -3.60 -10.74
CA ILE A 153 16.73 -3.00 -10.09
C ILE A 153 17.84 -2.92 -11.15
N GLU A 154 18.18 -1.70 -11.58
CA GLU A 154 19.24 -1.48 -12.57
C GLU A 154 20.65 -1.59 -11.96
N PHE A 155 20.79 -1.23 -10.68
CA PHE A 155 22.08 -1.18 -10.00
C PHE A 155 22.00 -1.85 -8.63
N LEU A 156 22.98 -2.70 -8.34
CA LEU A 156 23.18 -3.30 -7.03
C LEU A 156 24.47 -2.73 -6.42
N THR A 157 24.33 -1.79 -5.49
CA THR A 157 25.43 -1.23 -4.72
C THR A 157 25.75 -2.15 -3.55
N ILE A 158 26.97 -2.69 -3.51
CA ILE A 158 27.46 -3.51 -2.39
C ILE A 158 28.01 -2.53 -1.34
N PRO A 159 27.36 -2.39 -0.16
CA PRO A 159 27.66 -1.33 0.81
C PRO A 159 29.10 -1.33 1.36
N PHE A 160 29.86 -2.40 1.09
CA PHE A 160 31.26 -2.55 1.50
C PHE A 160 32.26 -2.61 0.34
N TYR A 161 31.80 -2.75 -0.90
CA TYR A 161 32.68 -2.99 -2.07
C TYR A 161 32.36 -2.16 -3.31
N GLY A 162 31.36 -1.28 -3.26
CA GLY A 162 30.98 -0.43 -4.39
C GLY A 162 29.48 -0.30 -4.46
#